data_AF-A0A522V4U1-F1
#
_entry.id   AF-A0A522V4U1-F1
#
_cell.length_a   1.000
_cell.length_b   1.000
_cell.length_c   1.000
_cell.angle_alpha   90.00
_cell.angle_beta   90.00
_cell.angle_gamma   90.00
#
_symmetry.space_group_name_H-M   'P 1'
#
loop_
_entity.id
_entity.type
_entity.pdbx_description
1 polymer ?
#
loop_
_entity_poly.entity_id
_entity_poly.type
_entity_poly.pdbx_seq_one_letter_code
_entity_poly.pdbx_strand_id
1 'polypeptide(L)'
;MRVVLNVYREAGCCERFISDAYPMDGCGGSSQIRQAKRLPLFPYESLHGKATHVSFAYFIHKDGEAVSSKYEYFFAALEDFYRERVSGDDFDNPLFKKLNVYAPEAVDYRSLQQALERIGRRKDLPIKPFFTRGNAFGPDHPVHEIHRLIDRVIDKKTKDPEGRHYIKFALFDFDNQYISDHLVYAFQKGVEVECVGDWASVSSMNCSENIAKLRRAGIPVYGIVRNTPADPAGGIASMHTKIIIFDGEAAHSSSYNLHFHLWGGNWENSLFYYARDFSMLYESIYRHIKGAVVREIGLKPKARHNTYYSFGKYSAGRKKRVLFRPQDAILTEIAGAQGSILVCMFDMDFLTGIRLGEENESDVISALIAARDRGVKVKVILNGMIAHTGRLPAAWDKDFRRPLKEHVKRLRDSWMDVSLVYYHESVYSPLHHKFAVFDSETVITGSYNWYTHSVYSDEILTVLRDKKIAADFLNEARIICERFRLG
;
A
#
# COMPACT_ATOMS: atom_id res chain seq x y z
N MET A 1 11.17 -13.98 -11.45
CA MET A 1 11.73 -14.69 -10.28
C MET A 1 11.74 -13.72 -9.13
N ARG A 2 11.51 -14.19 -7.91
CA ARG A 2 11.69 -13.42 -6.70
C ARG A 2 12.57 -14.21 -5.73
N VAL A 3 13.31 -13.48 -4.90
CA VAL A 3 14.17 -14.04 -3.86
C VAL A 3 13.57 -13.67 -2.51
N VAL A 4 13.57 -14.64 -1.60
CA VAL A 4 13.22 -14.46 -0.19
C VAL A 4 14.52 -14.59 0.59
N LEU A 5 15.03 -13.48 1.10
CA LEU A 5 16.21 -13.44 1.94
C LEU A 5 15.80 -13.52 3.40
N ASN A 6 16.41 -14.42 4.16
CA ASN A 6 16.17 -14.61 5.58
C ASN A 6 17.44 -14.29 6.35
N VAL A 7 17.35 -13.38 7.33
CA VAL A 7 18.44 -13.06 8.26
C VAL A 7 18.03 -13.56 9.64
N TYR A 8 18.64 -14.65 10.07
CA TYR A 8 18.40 -15.24 11.38
C TYR A 8 19.23 -14.53 12.45
N ARG A 9 18.66 -14.34 13.63
CA ARG A 9 19.24 -13.51 14.70
C ARG A 9 19.38 -14.28 16.01
N GLU A 10 20.29 -13.84 16.87
CA GLU A 10 20.57 -14.45 18.19
C GLU A 10 19.33 -14.55 19.10
N ALA A 11 18.40 -13.59 19.00
CA ALA A 11 17.14 -13.63 19.73
C ALA A 11 16.12 -14.68 19.22
N GLY A 12 16.54 -15.61 18.35
CA GLY A 12 15.69 -16.67 17.80
C GLY A 12 14.68 -16.18 16.75
N CYS A 13 14.78 -14.94 16.29
CA CYS A 13 13.89 -14.39 15.28
C CYS A 13 14.54 -14.34 13.89
N CYS A 14 13.72 -14.07 12.87
CA CYS A 14 14.14 -13.97 11.48
C CYS A 14 13.58 -12.70 10.84
N GLU A 15 14.45 -11.90 10.22
CA GLU A 15 14.03 -10.86 9.29
C GLU A 15 13.88 -11.49 7.91
N ARG A 16 12.75 -11.25 7.24
CA ARG A 16 12.46 -11.82 5.92
C ARG A 16 12.25 -10.71 4.91
N PHE A 17 12.97 -10.76 3.79
CA PHE A 17 12.87 -9.76 2.73
C PHE A 17 12.52 -10.41 1.42
N ILE A 18 11.55 -9.84 0.70
CA ILE A 18 11.11 -10.34 -0.61
C ILE A 18 11.49 -9.32 -1.66
N SER A 19 12.33 -9.72 -2.62
CA SER A 19 12.85 -8.86 -3.68
C SER A 19 12.60 -9.47 -5.05
N ASP A 20 12.27 -8.61 -6.02
CA ASP A 20 12.19 -9.00 -7.42
C ASP A 20 13.60 -9.24 -8.00
N ALA A 21 13.73 -10.28 -8.84
CA ALA A 21 14.96 -10.61 -9.56
C ALA A 21 14.80 -10.46 -11.07
N TYR A 22 15.59 -9.56 -11.64
CA TYR A 22 15.53 -9.10 -13.02
C TYR A 22 16.55 -9.83 -13.89
N PRO A 23 16.26 -10.08 -15.18
CA PRO A 23 17.23 -10.66 -16.09
C PRO A 23 18.47 -9.76 -16.23
N MET A 24 19.64 -10.38 -16.35
CA MET A 24 20.90 -9.70 -16.66
C MET A 24 21.19 -9.83 -18.16
N ASP A 25 21.41 -8.70 -18.83
CA ASP A 25 21.80 -8.69 -20.25
C ASP A 25 23.25 -9.19 -20.42
N GLY A 26 23.53 -9.92 -21.51
CA GLY A 26 24.88 -10.29 -21.91
C GLY A 26 25.40 -11.66 -21.45
N CYS A 27 24.58 -12.47 -20.78
CA CYS A 27 24.95 -13.85 -20.43
C CYS A 27 24.62 -14.79 -21.60
N GLY A 28 25.61 -15.08 -22.45
CA GLY A 28 25.46 -16.05 -23.55
C GLY A 28 25.33 -17.50 -23.05
N GLY A 29 24.38 -18.26 -23.60
CA GLY A 29 24.16 -19.69 -23.29
C GLY A 29 22.69 -20.07 -23.08
N SER A 30 22.42 -21.34 -22.72
CA SER A 30 21.08 -21.84 -22.35
C SER A 30 20.63 -21.48 -20.92
N SER A 31 21.52 -20.86 -20.14
CA SER A 31 21.30 -20.45 -18.75
C SER A 31 20.81 -19.00 -18.65
N GLN A 32 19.68 -18.77 -17.97
CA GLN A 32 19.22 -17.42 -17.63
C GLN A 32 19.83 -16.95 -16.31
N ILE A 33 20.59 -15.85 -16.34
CA ILE A 33 21.10 -15.19 -15.13
C ILE A 33 20.15 -14.07 -14.71
N ARG A 34 19.85 -14.01 -13.41
CA ARG A 34 18.98 -12.98 -12.83
C ARG A 34 19.61 -12.37 -11.58
N GLN A 35 19.39 -11.08 -11.36
CA GLN A 35 19.91 -10.34 -10.23
C GLN A 35 18.78 -9.63 -9.48
N ALA A 36 18.78 -9.76 -8.15
CA ALA A 36 17.92 -8.97 -7.26
C ALA A 36 18.57 -7.62 -6.93
N LYS A 37 17.76 -6.62 -6.55
CA LYS A 37 18.29 -5.33 -6.10
C LYS A 37 19.19 -5.47 -4.88
N ARG A 38 20.16 -4.55 -4.74
CA ARG A 38 21.09 -4.50 -3.59
C ARG A 38 20.33 -4.19 -2.31
N LEU A 39 20.27 -5.13 -1.38
CA LEU A 39 19.62 -4.93 -0.09
C LEU A 39 20.66 -4.65 1.00
N PRO A 40 20.65 -3.49 1.67
CA PRO A 40 21.50 -3.26 2.83
C PRO A 40 21.12 -4.19 3.97
N LEU A 41 22.11 -4.89 4.54
CA LEU A 41 21.95 -5.76 5.71
C LEU A 41 22.76 -5.20 6.88
N PHE A 42 22.25 -5.41 8.09
CA PHE A 42 22.87 -4.93 9.34
C PHE A 42 23.21 -6.12 10.24
N PRO A 43 24.29 -6.87 9.94
CA PRO A 43 24.56 -8.15 10.59
C PRO A 43 25.06 -8.02 12.03
N TYR A 44 25.62 -6.87 12.41
CA TYR A 44 26.35 -6.72 13.68
C TYR A 44 25.47 -6.28 14.86
N GLU A 45 24.49 -5.42 14.62
CA GLU A 45 23.66 -4.84 15.68
C GLU A 45 22.22 -4.70 15.21
N SER A 46 21.28 -5.04 16.10
CA SER A 46 19.84 -4.85 15.92
C SER A 46 19.13 -5.03 17.27
N LEU A 47 17.84 -4.71 17.34
CA LEU A 47 16.96 -5.05 18.48
C LEU A 47 16.76 -6.58 18.69
N HIS A 48 17.45 -7.39 17.88
CA HIS A 48 17.40 -8.85 17.86
C HIS A 48 18.77 -9.50 18.09
N GLY A 49 19.81 -8.72 18.34
CA GLY A 49 21.19 -9.19 18.40
C GLY A 49 21.84 -9.33 17.02
N LYS A 50 22.96 -10.04 16.97
CA LYS A 50 23.72 -10.27 15.73
C LYS A 50 22.99 -11.23 14.79
N ALA A 51 23.29 -11.13 13.50
CA ALA A 51 22.93 -12.16 12.55
C ALA A 51 23.73 -13.43 12.89
N THR A 52 23.04 -14.56 12.96
CA THR A 52 23.68 -15.88 13.12
C THR A 52 24.04 -16.45 11.75
N HIS A 53 23.11 -16.35 10.81
CA HIS A 53 23.32 -16.69 9.42
C HIS A 53 22.27 -16.03 8.54
N VAL A 54 22.58 -15.94 7.26
CA VAL A 54 21.71 -15.50 6.19
C VAL A 54 21.48 -16.67 5.27
N SER A 55 20.24 -16.83 4.84
CA SER A 55 19.85 -17.81 3.83
C SER A 55 18.96 -17.16 2.81
N PHE A 56 18.73 -17.83 1.70
CA PHE A 56 17.71 -17.43 0.74
C PHE A 56 16.92 -18.61 0.22
N ALA A 57 15.67 -18.34 -0.12
CA ALA A 57 14.86 -19.16 -1.00
C ALA A 57 14.49 -18.32 -2.23
N TYR A 58 13.93 -18.96 -3.24
CA TYR A 58 13.44 -18.24 -4.41
C TYR A 58 12.19 -18.90 -4.97
N PHE A 59 11.46 -18.17 -5.81
CA PHE A 59 10.38 -18.74 -6.57
C PHE A 59 10.29 -18.09 -7.96
N ILE A 60 9.76 -18.86 -8.90
CA ILE A 60 9.50 -18.41 -10.26
C ILE A 60 8.01 -18.47 -10.54
N HIS A 61 7.55 -17.67 -11.50
CA HIS A 61 6.20 -17.79 -12.04
C HIS A 61 6.28 -18.65 -13.30
N LYS A 62 5.62 -19.80 -13.28
CA LYS A 62 5.56 -20.76 -14.39
C LYS A 62 4.11 -21.22 -14.54
N ASP A 63 3.61 -21.21 -15.77
CA ASP A 63 2.25 -21.70 -16.12
C ASP A 63 1.12 -21.10 -15.27
N GLY A 64 1.29 -19.84 -14.84
CA GLY A 64 0.29 -19.13 -14.04
C GLY A 64 0.32 -19.44 -12.54
N GLU A 65 1.34 -20.15 -12.07
CA GLU A 65 1.56 -20.50 -10.66
C GLU A 65 2.95 -20.08 -10.17
N ALA A 66 3.11 -19.94 -8.86
CA ALA A 66 4.41 -19.71 -8.26
C ALA A 66 5.03 -21.05 -7.85
N VAL A 67 6.21 -21.35 -8.40
CA VAL A 67 6.97 -22.55 -8.09
C VAL A 67 8.16 -22.15 -7.22
N SER A 68 8.11 -22.55 -5.95
CA SER A 68 9.17 -22.28 -4.97
C SER A 68 10.34 -23.23 -5.12
N SER A 69 11.54 -22.77 -4.75
CA SER A 69 12.70 -23.63 -4.54
C SER A 69 12.38 -24.69 -3.50
N LYS A 70 12.89 -25.91 -3.69
CA LYS A 70 12.68 -27.02 -2.76
C LYS A 70 13.25 -26.70 -1.37
N TYR A 71 14.41 -26.06 -1.35
CA TYR A 71 15.12 -25.73 -0.12
C TYR A 71 15.27 -24.22 0.05
N GLU A 72 15.45 -23.85 1.31
CA GLU A 72 16.15 -22.65 1.72
C GLU A 72 17.64 -22.98 1.76
N TYR A 73 18.44 -22.13 1.11
CA TYR A 73 19.87 -22.32 0.92
C TYR A 73 20.64 -21.36 1.79
N PHE A 74 21.67 -21.86 2.47
CA PHE A 74 22.61 -21.01 3.17
C PHE A 74 23.27 -20.00 2.22
N PHE A 75 23.48 -18.79 2.72
CA PHE A 75 24.12 -17.72 1.97
C PHE A 75 25.39 -17.21 2.64
N ALA A 76 25.34 -16.88 3.93
CA ALA A 76 26.48 -16.32 4.66
C ALA A 76 26.33 -16.51 6.18
N ALA A 77 27.43 -16.68 6.89
CA ALA A 77 27.53 -16.53 8.34
C ALA A 77 27.97 -15.11 8.72
N LEU A 78 27.94 -14.79 10.02
CA LEU A 78 28.49 -13.53 10.53
C LEU A 78 29.97 -13.36 10.20
N GLU A 79 30.73 -14.45 10.24
CA GLU A 79 32.17 -14.50 9.93
C GLU A 79 32.48 -14.06 8.51
N ASP A 80 31.57 -14.30 7.55
CA ASP A 80 31.75 -13.89 6.16
C ASP A 80 31.65 -12.37 5.99
N PHE A 81 30.82 -11.72 6.82
CA PHE A 81 30.75 -10.26 6.85
C PHE A 81 32.03 -9.65 7.44
N TYR A 82 32.61 -10.26 8.48
CA TYR A 82 33.91 -9.83 9.01
C TYR A 82 35.06 -10.02 8.01
N ARG A 83 34.96 -11.00 7.12
CA ARG A 83 35.93 -11.27 6.05
C ARG A 83 35.68 -10.48 4.76
N GLU A 84 34.56 -9.76 4.68
CA GLU A 84 34.06 -9.05 3.50
C GLU A 84 33.90 -9.94 2.25
N ARG A 85 33.75 -11.26 2.42
CA ARG A 85 33.54 -12.22 1.32
C ARG A 85 32.79 -13.45 1.79
N VAL A 86 31.96 -14.00 0.92
CA VAL A 86 31.24 -15.27 1.11
C VAL A 86 32.05 -16.41 0.51
N SER A 87 32.05 -17.60 1.13
CA SER A 87 32.66 -18.79 0.54
C SER A 87 31.69 -19.48 -0.44
N GLY A 88 32.20 -19.94 -1.59
CA GLY A 88 31.40 -20.73 -2.53
C GLY A 88 30.98 -22.09 -1.95
N ASP A 89 31.80 -22.64 -1.05
CA ASP A 89 31.57 -23.96 -0.42
C ASP A 89 30.37 -23.97 0.52
N ASP A 90 29.94 -22.80 1.01
CA ASP A 90 28.84 -22.68 1.96
C ASP A 90 27.47 -23.03 1.33
N PHE A 91 27.35 -22.89 0.00
CA PHE A 91 26.14 -23.24 -0.76
C PHE A 91 25.90 -24.76 -0.83
N ASP A 92 26.98 -25.55 -0.84
CA ASP A 92 26.91 -27.00 -0.95
C ASP A 92 26.90 -27.71 0.40
N ASN A 93 26.99 -26.95 1.50
CA ASN A 93 26.95 -27.50 2.85
C ASN A 93 25.61 -28.22 3.13
N PRO A 94 25.60 -29.56 3.29
CA PRO A 94 24.38 -30.34 3.45
C PRO A 94 23.70 -30.10 4.80
N LEU A 95 24.40 -29.55 5.80
CA LEU A 95 23.83 -29.26 7.12
C LEU A 95 22.84 -28.08 7.11
N PHE A 96 22.74 -27.33 6.01
CA PHE A 96 21.91 -26.12 5.93
C PHE A 96 20.85 -26.12 4.82
N LYS A 97 20.61 -27.26 4.14
CA LYS A 97 19.48 -27.41 3.20
C LYS A 97 18.19 -27.67 3.98
N LYS A 98 17.52 -26.60 4.41
CA LYS A 98 16.20 -26.67 5.09
C LYS A 98 15.08 -26.70 4.06
N LEU A 99 13.97 -27.39 4.35
CA LEU A 99 12.80 -27.34 3.48
C LEU A 99 12.29 -25.90 3.41
N ASN A 100 12.09 -25.38 2.19
CA ASN A 100 11.51 -24.06 2.03
C ASN A 100 10.01 -24.12 2.33
N VAL A 101 9.58 -23.38 3.34
CA VAL A 101 8.17 -23.26 3.74
C VAL A 101 7.48 -22.05 3.11
N TYR A 102 8.21 -21.21 2.37
CA TYR A 102 7.67 -20.05 1.69
C TYR A 102 7.09 -20.42 0.32
N ALA A 103 5.76 -20.52 0.26
CA ALA A 103 5.00 -20.82 -0.96
C ALA A 103 3.93 -19.75 -1.20
N PRO A 104 4.17 -18.77 -2.10
CA PRO A 104 3.18 -17.74 -2.37
C PRO A 104 2.05 -18.29 -3.25
N GLU A 105 0.85 -18.35 -2.71
CA GLU A 105 -0.32 -18.89 -3.42
C GLU A 105 -1.27 -17.78 -3.87
N ALA A 106 -1.70 -17.84 -5.13
CA ALA A 106 -2.75 -16.95 -5.64
C ALA A 106 -4.12 -17.33 -5.08
N VAL A 107 -5.02 -16.34 -4.98
CA VAL A 107 -6.46 -16.63 -4.79
C VAL A 107 -6.98 -17.31 -6.05
N ASP A 108 -7.90 -18.27 -5.91
CA ASP A 108 -8.57 -18.87 -7.05
C ASP A 108 -9.22 -17.78 -7.93
N TYR A 109 -8.84 -17.79 -9.20
CA TYR A 109 -9.24 -16.78 -10.16
C TYR A 109 -10.76 -16.73 -10.37
N ARG A 110 -11.40 -17.90 -10.45
CA ARG A 110 -12.85 -17.97 -10.69
C ARG A 110 -13.61 -17.37 -9.50
N SER A 111 -13.20 -17.71 -8.30
CA SER A 111 -13.74 -17.17 -7.05
C SER A 111 -13.57 -15.65 -6.99
N LEU A 112 -12.37 -15.15 -7.33
CA LEU A 112 -12.08 -13.71 -7.36
C LEU A 112 -12.98 -12.96 -8.36
N GLN A 113 -13.12 -13.49 -9.58
CA GLN A 113 -14.00 -12.91 -10.61
C GLN A 113 -15.47 -12.93 -10.16
N GLN A 114 -15.94 -14.02 -9.55
CA GLN A 114 -17.30 -14.14 -9.02
C GLN A 114 -17.57 -13.15 -7.88
N ALA A 115 -16.61 -12.92 -6.97
CA ALA A 115 -16.77 -11.91 -5.93
C ALA A 115 -16.90 -10.51 -6.50
N LEU A 116 -16.08 -10.16 -7.49
CA LEU A 116 -16.19 -8.87 -8.19
C LEU A 116 -17.59 -8.69 -8.80
N GLU A 117 -18.12 -9.73 -9.45
CA GLU A 117 -19.47 -9.71 -10.00
C GLU A 117 -20.56 -9.61 -8.92
N ARG A 118 -20.43 -10.35 -7.82
CA ARG A 118 -21.37 -10.29 -6.70
C ARG A 118 -21.39 -8.90 -6.08
N ILE A 119 -20.23 -8.30 -5.84
CA ILE A 119 -20.10 -6.91 -5.38
C ILE A 119 -20.83 -5.96 -6.33
N GLY A 120 -20.59 -6.09 -7.63
CA GLY A 120 -21.22 -5.23 -8.64
C GLY A 120 -22.75 -5.30 -8.68
N ARG A 121 -23.35 -6.40 -8.20
CA ARG A 121 -24.81 -6.60 -8.12
C ARG A 121 -25.41 -6.22 -6.77
N ARG A 122 -24.61 -5.86 -5.76
CA ARG A 122 -25.11 -5.52 -4.42
C ARG A 122 -25.92 -4.22 -4.45
N LYS A 123 -27.11 -4.27 -3.82
CA LYS A 123 -27.94 -3.09 -3.57
C LYS A 123 -27.37 -2.21 -2.46
N ASP A 124 -26.78 -2.81 -1.44
CA ASP A 124 -26.11 -2.09 -0.35
C ASP A 124 -24.64 -2.52 -0.29
N LEU A 125 -23.74 -1.54 -0.17
CA LEU A 125 -22.33 -1.79 0.02
C LEU A 125 -22.05 -1.75 1.53
N PRO A 126 -21.69 -2.87 2.19
CA PRO A 126 -21.37 -2.90 3.62
C PRO A 126 -19.98 -2.30 3.86
N ILE A 127 -19.84 -1.01 3.54
CA ILE A 127 -18.61 -0.23 3.60
C ILE A 127 -18.86 0.95 4.52
N LYS A 128 -17.94 1.22 5.44
CA LYS A 128 -18.00 2.39 6.33
C LYS A 128 -16.72 3.23 6.22
N PRO A 129 -16.82 4.54 5.94
CA PRO A 129 -15.67 5.43 6.00
C PRO A 129 -15.33 5.83 7.44
N PHE A 130 -14.05 6.07 7.69
CA PHE A 130 -13.53 6.64 8.94
C PHE A 130 -12.44 7.66 8.63
N PHE A 131 -12.31 8.65 9.51
CA PHE A 131 -11.39 9.78 9.35
C PHE A 131 -10.56 9.98 10.62
N THR A 132 -9.24 10.19 10.49
CA THR A 132 -8.33 10.31 11.64
C THR A 132 -8.43 11.66 12.35
N ARG A 133 -8.75 12.73 11.61
CA ARG A 133 -8.96 14.10 12.11
C ARG A 133 -7.86 14.64 13.05
N GLY A 134 -6.64 14.16 12.90
CA GLY A 134 -5.49 14.62 13.68
C GLY A 134 -5.55 14.28 15.18
N ASN A 135 -6.43 13.37 15.62
CA ASN A 135 -6.52 12.96 17.01
C ASN A 135 -6.69 11.44 17.13
N ALA A 136 -5.59 10.75 17.40
CA ALA A 136 -5.53 9.29 17.52
C ALA A 136 -6.37 8.71 18.67
N PHE A 137 -6.77 9.53 19.64
CA PHE A 137 -7.54 9.12 20.82
C PHE A 137 -9.04 9.49 20.73
N GLY A 138 -9.46 10.14 19.64
CA GLY A 138 -10.85 10.49 19.44
C GLY A 138 -11.72 9.22 19.28
N PRO A 139 -12.95 9.19 19.81
CA PRO A 139 -13.80 7.98 19.78
C PRO A 139 -14.14 7.51 18.37
N ASP A 140 -14.13 8.43 17.39
CA ASP A 140 -14.38 8.14 15.98
C ASP A 140 -13.11 7.75 15.20
N HIS A 141 -11.94 7.73 15.87
CA HIS A 141 -10.68 7.41 15.23
C HIS A 141 -10.68 5.93 14.76
N PRO A 142 -10.24 5.63 13.53
CA PRO A 142 -10.32 4.29 12.98
C PRO A 142 -9.54 3.22 13.76
N VAL A 143 -8.58 3.62 14.60
CA VAL A 143 -7.82 2.68 15.46
C VAL A 143 -8.76 1.83 16.34
N HIS A 144 -9.86 2.41 16.81
CA HIS A 144 -10.83 1.69 17.64
C HIS A 144 -11.54 0.59 16.86
N GLU A 145 -11.86 0.85 15.59
CA GLU A 145 -12.46 -0.16 14.72
C GLU A 145 -11.47 -1.28 14.37
N ILE A 146 -10.17 -0.96 14.23
CA ILE A 146 -9.12 -1.97 14.07
C ILE A 146 -9.08 -2.87 15.31
N HIS A 147 -9.02 -2.31 16.52
CA HIS A 147 -9.04 -3.10 17.76
C HIS A 147 -10.31 -3.96 17.85
N ARG A 148 -11.49 -3.40 17.61
CA ARG A 148 -12.77 -4.12 17.64
C ARG A 148 -12.79 -5.30 16.67
N LEU A 149 -12.17 -5.18 15.49
CA LEU A 149 -12.08 -6.26 14.53
C LEU A 149 -11.04 -7.32 14.94
N ILE A 150 -9.94 -6.94 15.59
CA ILE A 150 -9.00 -7.90 16.20
C ILE A 150 -9.72 -8.70 17.30
N ASP A 151 -10.44 -8.03 18.20
CA ASP A 151 -11.24 -8.67 19.27
C ASP A 151 -12.23 -9.68 18.69
N ARG A 152 -12.94 -9.31 17.62
CA ARG A 152 -13.86 -10.22 16.93
C ARG A 152 -13.16 -11.48 16.42
N VAL A 153 -11.94 -11.39 15.89
CA VAL A 153 -11.21 -12.58 15.42
C VAL A 153 -10.77 -13.44 16.61
N ILE A 154 -10.33 -12.83 17.71
CA ILE A 154 -10.00 -13.53 18.96
C ILE A 154 -11.21 -14.28 19.52
N ASP A 155 -12.37 -13.64 19.56
CA ASP A 155 -13.62 -14.24 20.01
C ASP A 155 -14.02 -15.45 19.16
N LYS A 156 -13.83 -15.36 17.84
CA LYS A 156 -14.09 -16.47 16.93
C LYS A 156 -13.13 -17.62 17.19
N LYS A 157 -11.82 -17.35 17.32
CA LYS A 157 -10.83 -18.37 17.66
C LYS A 157 -11.10 -19.04 19.01
N THR A 158 -11.60 -18.28 19.98
CA THR A 158 -11.99 -18.80 21.29
C THR A 158 -13.20 -19.74 21.19
N LYS A 159 -14.17 -19.44 20.31
CA LYS A 159 -15.37 -20.26 20.06
C LYS A 159 -15.12 -21.45 19.13
N ASP A 160 -14.10 -21.36 18.28
CA ASP A 160 -13.66 -22.39 17.33
C ASP A 160 -12.14 -22.61 17.44
N PRO A 161 -11.68 -23.34 18.49
CA PRO A 161 -10.25 -23.51 18.75
C PRO A 161 -9.49 -24.30 17.68
N GLU A 162 -10.16 -25.23 16.99
CA GLU A 162 -9.60 -26.00 15.88
C GLU A 162 -9.70 -25.25 14.55
N GLY A 163 -10.62 -24.28 14.47
CA GLY A 163 -10.80 -23.40 13.34
C GLY A 163 -9.56 -22.56 13.03
N ARG A 164 -9.35 -22.36 11.73
CA ARG A 164 -8.35 -21.44 11.22
C ARG A 164 -8.90 -20.01 11.24
N HIS A 165 -8.33 -19.19 12.11
CA HIS A 165 -8.64 -17.76 12.21
C HIS A 165 -7.39 -16.93 12.05
N TYR A 166 -7.46 -15.85 11.27
CA TYR A 166 -6.26 -15.10 10.90
C TYR A 166 -6.46 -13.60 10.79
N ILE A 167 -5.35 -12.87 10.96
CA ILE A 167 -5.21 -11.44 10.75
C ILE A 167 -3.98 -11.19 9.87
N LYS A 168 -4.15 -10.46 8.78
CA LYS A 168 -3.06 -10.14 7.84
C LYS A 168 -2.93 -8.64 7.64
N PHE A 169 -1.71 -8.14 7.78
CA PHE A 169 -1.35 -6.74 7.64
C PHE A 169 -0.44 -6.57 6.42
N ALA A 170 -0.80 -5.68 5.49
CA ALA A 170 0.11 -5.18 4.46
C ALA A 170 0.07 -3.65 4.47
N LEU A 171 0.96 -3.05 5.27
CA LEU A 171 1.05 -1.61 5.43
C LEU A 171 2.49 -1.15 5.29
N PHE A 172 2.73 -0.07 4.55
CA PHE A 172 4.07 0.53 4.43
C PHE A 172 4.79 0.60 5.79
N ASP A 173 4.09 1.14 6.78
CA ASP A 173 4.55 1.22 8.16
C ASP A 173 3.39 0.93 9.13
N PHE A 174 3.61 0.00 10.06
CA PHE A 174 2.66 -0.39 11.10
C PHE A 174 3.23 -0.27 12.51
N ASP A 175 4.15 0.68 12.72
CA ASP A 175 4.74 0.97 14.03
C ASP A 175 3.74 1.61 15.01
N ASN A 176 2.98 0.77 15.70
CA ASN A 176 2.00 1.18 16.68
C ASN A 176 2.03 0.27 17.90
N GLN A 177 2.27 0.85 19.08
CA GLN A 177 2.39 0.08 20.32
C GLN A 177 1.12 -0.71 20.63
N TYR A 178 -0.03 -0.04 20.70
CA TYR A 178 -1.29 -0.66 21.10
C TYR A 178 -1.75 -1.74 20.12
N ILE A 179 -1.62 -1.49 18.81
CA ILE A 179 -1.94 -2.50 17.81
C ILE A 179 -0.96 -3.68 17.90
N SER A 180 0.33 -3.42 18.07
CA SER A 180 1.33 -4.50 18.18
C SER A 180 1.09 -5.37 19.42
N ASP A 181 0.77 -4.77 20.56
CA ASP A 181 0.40 -5.51 21.78
C ASP A 181 -0.86 -6.36 21.55
N HIS A 182 -1.86 -5.81 20.85
CA HIS A 182 -3.08 -6.52 20.56
C HIS A 182 -2.87 -7.69 19.58
N LEU A 183 -1.99 -7.52 18.58
CA LEU A 183 -1.62 -8.59 17.66
C LEU A 183 -0.84 -9.71 18.36
N VAL A 184 0.08 -9.37 19.28
CA VAL A 184 0.77 -10.37 20.11
C VAL A 184 -0.25 -11.13 20.96
N TYR A 185 -1.21 -10.45 21.58
CA TYR A 185 -2.28 -11.09 22.35
C TYR A 185 -3.14 -12.02 21.47
N ALA A 186 -3.54 -11.57 20.28
CA ALA A 186 -4.29 -12.40 19.33
C ALA A 186 -3.51 -13.66 18.94
N PHE A 187 -2.22 -13.52 18.66
CA PHE A 187 -1.32 -14.63 18.34
C PHE A 187 -1.23 -15.63 19.49
N GLN A 188 -1.09 -15.16 20.73
CA GLN A 188 -1.08 -16.00 21.94
C GLN A 188 -2.42 -16.75 22.17
N LYS A 189 -3.52 -16.23 21.63
CA LYS A 189 -4.83 -16.92 21.61
C LYS A 189 -5.00 -17.92 20.45
N GLY A 190 -3.96 -18.12 19.65
CA GLY A 190 -3.96 -19.06 18.53
C GLY A 190 -4.51 -18.49 17.23
N VAL A 191 -4.68 -17.16 17.12
CA VAL A 191 -4.97 -16.51 15.83
C VAL A 191 -3.68 -16.48 14.99
N GLU A 192 -3.75 -16.88 13.72
CA GLU A 192 -2.64 -16.69 12.79
C GLU A 192 -2.46 -15.20 12.51
N VAL A 193 -1.29 -14.65 12.80
CA VAL A 193 -0.97 -13.24 12.51
C VAL A 193 0.20 -13.17 11.55
N GLU A 194 0.10 -12.35 10.51
CA GLU A 194 1.18 -12.11 9.55
C GLU A 194 1.23 -10.63 9.12
N CYS A 195 2.43 -10.05 9.11
CA CYS A 195 2.63 -8.65 8.76
C CYS A 195 3.60 -8.47 7.58
N VAL A 196 3.29 -7.53 6.71
CA VAL A 196 4.07 -7.15 5.53
C VAL A 196 4.25 -5.64 5.54
N GLY A 197 5.51 -5.19 5.44
CA GLY A 197 5.92 -3.79 5.49
C GLY A 197 6.85 -3.41 4.35
N ASP A 198 7.08 -2.11 4.17
CA ASP A 198 8.21 -1.68 3.35
C ASP A 198 9.50 -2.16 4.01
N TRP A 199 10.44 -2.67 3.22
CA TRP A 199 11.66 -3.26 3.78
C TRP A 199 12.41 -2.29 4.68
N ALA A 200 12.43 -0.99 4.36
CA ALA A 200 13.16 -0.01 5.16
C ALA A 200 12.50 0.19 6.52
N SER A 201 11.17 0.15 6.59
CA SER A 201 10.37 0.32 7.82
C SER A 201 10.41 -0.89 8.75
N VAL A 202 10.72 -2.07 8.24
CA VAL A 202 10.79 -3.30 9.05
C VAL A 202 12.21 -3.85 9.20
N SER A 203 13.20 -3.33 8.48
CA SER A 203 14.59 -3.78 8.61
C SER A 203 15.24 -3.30 9.90
N SER A 204 16.30 -3.98 10.33
CA SER A 204 17.16 -3.54 11.43
C SER A 204 17.72 -2.12 11.31
N MET A 205 17.69 -1.49 10.12
CA MET A 205 18.07 -0.08 9.94
C MET A 205 17.18 0.87 10.76
N ASN A 206 15.87 0.62 10.76
CA ASN A 206 14.86 1.47 11.39
C ASN A 206 13.88 0.65 12.25
N CYS A 207 14.30 -0.53 12.72
CA CYS A 207 13.42 -1.43 13.44
C CYS A 207 12.98 -0.77 14.76
N SER A 208 11.69 -0.47 14.88
CA SER A 208 11.13 -0.01 16.14
C SER A 208 10.96 -1.18 17.10
N GLU A 209 10.87 -0.88 18.40
CA GLU A 209 10.59 -1.89 19.42
C GLU A 209 9.24 -2.59 19.20
N ASN A 210 8.28 -1.95 18.54
CA ASN A 210 7.00 -2.57 18.20
C ASN A 210 7.14 -3.64 17.12
N ILE A 211 7.92 -3.37 16.07
CA ILE A 211 8.26 -4.38 15.05
C ILE A 211 9.08 -5.51 15.68
N ALA A 212 10.03 -5.15 16.55
CA ALA A 212 10.90 -6.12 17.18
C ALA A 212 10.14 -7.09 18.09
N LYS A 213 9.18 -6.56 18.87
CA LYS A 213 8.27 -7.32 19.72
C LYS A 213 7.44 -8.33 18.95
N LEU A 214 6.88 -7.97 17.78
CA LEU A 214 6.15 -8.92 16.93
C LEU A 214 7.02 -10.11 16.54
N ARG A 215 8.26 -9.85 16.09
CA ARG A 215 9.21 -10.91 15.71
C ARG A 215 9.61 -11.81 16.87
N ARG A 216 9.86 -11.25 18.06
CA ARG A 216 10.20 -12.02 19.27
C ARG A 216 9.02 -12.87 19.75
N ALA A 217 7.78 -12.43 19.51
CA ALA A 217 6.59 -13.23 19.74
C ALA A 217 6.40 -14.38 18.73
N GLY A 218 7.23 -14.45 17.67
CA GLY A 218 7.13 -15.47 16.61
C GLY A 218 6.23 -15.08 15.44
N ILE A 219 5.68 -13.86 15.43
CA ILE A 219 4.84 -13.37 14.33
C ILE A 219 5.71 -13.12 13.08
N PRO A 220 5.39 -13.72 11.92
CA PRO A 220 6.12 -13.45 10.68
C PRO A 220 5.96 -12.00 10.23
N VAL A 221 7.10 -11.31 10.06
CA VAL A 221 7.19 -9.94 9.52
C VAL A 221 8.04 -9.94 8.25
N TYR A 222 7.46 -9.54 7.13
CA TYR A 222 8.12 -9.49 5.81
C TYR A 222 8.37 -8.04 5.36
N GLY A 223 9.59 -7.76 4.90
CA GLY A 223 9.94 -6.52 4.22
C GLY A 223 9.91 -6.68 2.71
N ILE A 224 9.12 -5.86 2.01
CA ILE A 224 9.03 -5.90 0.55
C ILE A 224 10.01 -4.90 -0.06
N VAL A 225 10.86 -5.38 -0.95
CA VAL A 225 11.93 -4.60 -1.58
C VAL A 225 11.50 -4.25 -3.01
N ARG A 226 11.09 -2.99 -3.23
CA ARG A 226 10.78 -2.43 -4.56
C ARG A 226 11.86 -1.48 -5.05
N ASN A 227 12.34 -0.60 -4.18
CA ASN A 227 13.56 0.14 -4.40
C ASN A 227 14.51 0.07 -3.20
N THR A 228 15.79 0.27 -3.48
CA THR A 228 16.89 0.30 -2.52
C THR A 228 17.68 1.58 -2.73
N PRO A 229 18.26 2.21 -1.70
CA PRO A 229 18.82 3.57 -1.78
C PRO A 229 19.97 3.70 -2.80
N ALA A 230 20.58 2.58 -3.20
CA ALA A 230 21.68 2.52 -4.16
C ALA A 230 21.27 2.65 -5.63
N ASP A 231 19.98 2.76 -5.96
CA ASP A 231 19.48 2.94 -7.32
C ASP A 231 18.64 4.23 -7.45
N PRO A 232 19.28 5.38 -7.75
CA PRO A 232 18.59 6.65 -8.00
C PRO A 232 17.76 6.64 -9.29
N ALA A 233 18.06 5.75 -10.23
CA ALA A 233 17.37 5.65 -11.52
C ALA A 233 16.02 4.93 -11.40
N GLY A 234 15.83 4.12 -10.35
CA GLY A 234 14.62 3.32 -10.12
C GLY A 234 13.40 4.07 -9.55
N GLY A 235 13.51 5.36 -9.26
CA GLY A 235 12.43 6.15 -8.62
C GLY A 235 12.12 5.72 -7.17
N ILE A 236 11.23 6.43 -6.46
CA ILE A 236 10.85 6.12 -5.06
C ILE A 236 9.79 4.99 -5.04
N ALA A 237 10.11 3.83 -5.61
CA ALA A 237 9.23 2.66 -5.57
C ALA A 237 9.26 2.01 -4.18
N SER A 238 8.10 1.80 -3.56
CA SER A 238 7.97 1.23 -2.20
C SER A 238 6.75 0.31 -2.09
N MET A 239 6.70 -0.50 -1.04
CA MET A 239 5.45 -1.19 -0.70
C MET A 239 4.54 -0.21 0.05
N HIS A 240 3.69 0.49 -0.69
CA HIS A 240 2.94 1.64 -0.17
C HIS A 240 1.45 1.36 0.07
N THR A 241 1.04 0.09 0.14
CA THR A 241 -0.33 -0.25 0.52
C THR A 241 -0.57 -0.04 2.00
N LYS A 242 -1.84 0.03 2.41
CA LYS A 242 -2.30 -0.01 3.80
C LYS A 242 -3.57 -0.84 3.87
N ILE A 243 -3.40 -2.15 3.99
CA ILE A 243 -4.45 -3.17 3.98
C ILE A 243 -4.40 -3.93 5.31
N ILE A 244 -5.58 -4.17 5.88
CA ILE A 244 -5.73 -5.18 6.93
C ILE A 244 -6.87 -6.12 6.54
N ILE A 245 -6.67 -7.42 6.72
CA ILE A 245 -7.68 -8.46 6.50
C ILE A 245 -7.96 -9.16 7.82
N PHE A 246 -9.22 -9.21 8.21
CA PHE A 246 -9.70 -9.84 9.43
C PHE A 246 -10.52 -11.07 9.07
N ASP A 247 -9.89 -12.24 9.20
CA ASP A 247 -10.51 -13.56 9.07
C ASP A 247 -11.29 -13.79 7.77
N GLY A 248 -10.86 -13.12 6.69
CA GLY A 248 -11.54 -13.16 5.39
C GLY A 248 -12.96 -12.60 5.40
N GLU A 249 -13.42 -11.97 6.49
CA GLU A 249 -14.80 -11.48 6.67
C GLU A 249 -14.90 -9.97 6.69
N ALA A 250 -13.83 -9.30 7.14
CA ALA A 250 -13.68 -7.87 6.99
C ALA A 250 -12.33 -7.53 6.37
N ALA A 251 -12.27 -6.37 5.73
CA ALA A 251 -11.04 -5.80 5.24
C ALA A 251 -11.02 -4.29 5.50
N HIS A 252 -9.83 -3.74 5.46
CA HIS A 252 -9.56 -2.33 5.66
C HIS A 252 -8.61 -1.85 4.56
N SER A 253 -8.84 -0.62 4.11
CA SER A 253 -7.91 0.11 3.25
C SER A 253 -7.88 1.57 3.64
N SER A 254 -6.69 2.18 3.67
CA SER A 254 -6.52 3.56 4.14
C SER A 254 -5.53 4.38 3.33
N SER A 255 -5.55 5.70 3.56
CA SER A 255 -4.46 6.59 3.16
C SER A 255 -3.32 6.64 4.20
N TYR A 256 -3.62 6.30 5.46
CA TYR A 256 -2.70 6.38 6.62
C TYR A 256 -1.96 5.09 6.90
N ASN A 257 -0.73 5.23 7.41
CA ASN A 257 0.04 4.20 8.13
C ASN A 257 -0.40 4.12 9.60
N LEU A 258 -0.03 3.07 10.35
CA LEU A 258 -0.42 2.98 11.78
C LEU A 258 0.54 3.70 12.74
N HIS A 259 1.56 4.35 12.19
CA HIS A 259 2.58 5.13 12.90
C HIS A 259 2.01 6.46 13.45
N PHE A 260 0.87 6.40 14.13
CA PHE A 260 0.10 7.55 14.62
C PHE A 260 0.81 8.37 15.70
N HIS A 261 1.83 7.82 16.37
CA HIS A 261 2.57 8.62 17.34
C HIS A 261 3.45 9.70 16.67
N LEU A 262 3.91 9.48 15.43
CA LEU A 262 4.57 10.50 14.61
C LEU A 262 3.60 11.21 13.66
N TRP A 263 2.64 10.47 13.09
CA TRP A 263 1.77 10.96 12.00
C TRP A 263 0.32 11.18 12.43
N GLY A 264 -0.04 11.00 13.69
CA GLY A 264 -1.41 11.03 14.19
C GLY A 264 -2.07 12.41 14.13
N GLY A 265 -1.28 13.47 13.93
CA GLY A 265 -1.79 14.80 13.60
C GLY A 265 -2.35 14.90 12.17
N ASN A 266 -2.06 13.93 11.29
CA ASN A 266 -2.55 13.95 9.92
C ASN A 266 -4.03 13.63 9.83
N TRP A 267 -4.70 14.33 8.90
CA TRP A 267 -6.06 14.11 8.48
C TRP A 267 -6.05 13.19 7.27
N GLU A 268 -6.58 12.00 7.49
CA GLU A 268 -6.50 10.84 6.61
C GLU A 268 -7.80 10.05 6.68
N ASN A 269 -8.04 9.23 5.66
CA ASN A 269 -9.27 8.45 5.56
C ASN A 269 -8.98 6.95 5.51
N SER A 270 -10.03 6.17 5.76
CA SER A 270 -10.06 4.74 5.51
C SER A 270 -11.45 4.25 5.19
N LEU A 271 -11.52 3.09 4.54
CA LEU A 271 -12.73 2.33 4.31
C LEU A 271 -12.59 0.98 5.01
N PHE A 272 -13.61 0.61 5.78
CA PHE A 272 -13.80 -0.74 6.30
C PHE A 272 -14.88 -1.44 5.52
N TYR A 273 -14.60 -2.68 5.11
CA TYR A 273 -15.45 -3.52 4.29
C TYR A 273 -15.90 -4.70 5.13
N TYR A 274 -17.20 -4.92 5.29
CA TYR A 274 -17.76 -5.97 6.15
C TYR A 274 -18.42 -7.10 5.34
N ALA A 275 -17.74 -7.57 4.29
CA ALA A 275 -18.17 -8.76 3.58
C ALA A 275 -16.99 -9.50 2.92
N ARG A 276 -17.11 -10.84 2.89
CA ARG A 276 -16.09 -11.77 2.37
C ARG A 276 -15.66 -11.47 0.94
N ASP A 277 -16.59 -11.05 0.08
CA ASP A 277 -16.27 -10.73 -1.31
C ASP A 277 -15.22 -9.60 -1.41
N PHE A 278 -15.31 -8.57 -0.56
CA PHE A 278 -14.29 -7.49 -0.53
C PHE A 278 -12.99 -7.99 0.07
N SER A 279 -13.06 -8.73 1.19
CA SER A 279 -11.86 -9.32 1.80
C SER A 279 -11.09 -10.19 0.81
N MET A 280 -11.78 -10.90 -0.09
CA MET A 280 -11.11 -11.69 -1.13
C MET A 280 -10.39 -10.83 -2.19
N LEU A 281 -10.91 -9.65 -2.53
CA LEU A 281 -10.20 -8.69 -3.40
C LEU A 281 -8.89 -8.24 -2.74
N TYR A 282 -8.94 -7.87 -1.46
CA TYR A 282 -7.76 -7.44 -0.70
C TYR A 282 -6.78 -8.59 -0.42
N GLU A 283 -7.28 -9.80 -0.14
CA GLU A 283 -6.47 -11.02 0.01
C GLU A 283 -5.71 -11.35 -1.27
N SER A 284 -6.32 -11.12 -2.44
CA SER A 284 -5.62 -11.25 -3.72
C SER A 284 -4.46 -10.27 -3.83
N ILE A 285 -4.67 -8.99 -3.51
CA ILE A 285 -3.61 -7.97 -3.51
C ILE A 285 -2.50 -8.33 -2.52
N TYR A 286 -2.85 -8.69 -1.29
CA TYR A 286 -1.93 -9.13 -0.24
C TYR A 286 -1.03 -10.28 -0.72
N ARG A 287 -1.62 -11.31 -1.33
CA ARG A 287 -0.88 -12.45 -1.89
C ARG A 287 0.04 -12.03 -3.04
N HIS A 288 -0.38 -11.10 -3.90
CA HIS A 288 0.47 -10.58 -4.98
C HIS A 288 1.69 -9.81 -4.45
N ILE A 289 1.52 -8.98 -3.43
CA ILE A 289 2.61 -8.26 -2.76
C ILE A 289 3.66 -9.26 -2.29
N LYS A 290 3.22 -10.37 -1.67
CA LYS A 290 4.07 -11.46 -1.17
C LYS A 290 4.69 -12.33 -2.25
N GLY A 291 4.21 -12.35 -3.49
CA GLY A 291 4.79 -13.24 -4.50
C GLY A 291 3.84 -13.96 -5.42
N ALA A 292 2.55 -13.98 -5.13
CA ALA A 292 1.61 -14.72 -5.95
C ALA A 292 1.54 -14.14 -7.37
N VAL A 293 1.18 -15.00 -8.34
CA VAL A 293 1.03 -14.60 -9.74
C VAL A 293 -0.12 -13.63 -9.90
N VAL A 294 0.15 -12.47 -10.53
CA VAL A 294 -0.91 -11.52 -10.92
C VAL A 294 -1.63 -12.03 -12.16
N ARG A 295 -2.89 -12.42 -11.98
CA ARG A 295 -3.82 -12.80 -13.06
C ARG A 295 -4.70 -11.61 -13.47
N GLU A 296 -5.08 -11.61 -14.74
CA GLU A 296 -5.96 -10.57 -15.29
C GLU A 296 -7.41 -10.81 -14.90
N ILE A 297 -8.05 -9.83 -14.27
CA ILE A 297 -9.48 -9.87 -13.94
C ILE A 297 -10.28 -8.94 -14.86
N GLY A 298 -11.47 -9.37 -15.25
CA GLY A 298 -12.39 -8.57 -16.07
C GLY A 298 -13.22 -7.67 -15.18
N LEU A 299 -13.09 -6.35 -15.33
CA LEU A 299 -13.88 -5.37 -14.59
C LEU A 299 -14.81 -4.57 -15.50
N LYS A 300 -15.89 -4.06 -14.89
CA LYS A 300 -16.76 -3.06 -15.50
C LYS A 300 -16.41 -1.72 -14.84
N PRO A 301 -15.74 -0.77 -15.53
CA PRO A 301 -15.27 0.47 -14.89
C PRO A 301 -16.37 1.28 -14.19
N LYS A 302 -17.59 1.21 -14.73
CA LYS A 302 -18.78 1.86 -14.19
C LYS A 302 -19.56 1.04 -13.15
N ALA A 303 -19.05 -0.12 -12.71
CA ALA A 303 -19.64 -0.88 -11.62
C ALA A 303 -19.67 -0.08 -10.31
N ARG A 304 -20.54 -0.45 -9.38
CA ARG A 304 -20.69 0.28 -8.11
C ARG A 304 -19.43 0.31 -7.23
N HIS A 305 -18.52 -0.65 -7.42
CA HIS A 305 -17.25 -0.68 -6.71
C HIS A 305 -16.19 -1.40 -7.56
N ASN A 306 -15.00 -0.82 -7.64
CA ASN A 306 -13.80 -1.45 -8.18
C ASN A 306 -12.60 -1.10 -7.29
N THR A 307 -11.74 -2.09 -7.03
CA THR A 307 -10.44 -1.89 -6.37
C THR A 307 -9.33 -2.21 -7.35
N TYR A 308 -8.40 -1.28 -7.47
CA TYR A 308 -7.25 -1.32 -8.34
C TYR A 308 -5.97 -1.35 -7.52
N TYR A 309 -5.03 -2.15 -7.98
CA TYR A 309 -3.68 -2.29 -7.47
C TYR A 309 -2.72 -1.86 -8.58
N SER A 310 -1.66 -1.10 -8.26
CA SER A 310 -0.74 -0.55 -9.27
C SER A 310 -0.17 -1.61 -10.22
N PHE A 311 0.13 -2.80 -9.71
CA PHE A 311 0.64 -3.91 -10.53
C PHE A 311 -0.44 -4.92 -10.93
N GLY A 312 -1.71 -4.61 -10.69
CA GLY A 312 -2.85 -5.41 -11.10
C GLY A 312 -3.05 -5.42 -12.61
N LYS A 313 -3.69 -6.48 -13.11
CA LYS A 313 -4.04 -6.62 -14.53
C LYS A 313 -5.55 -6.62 -14.67
N TYR A 314 -6.07 -5.62 -15.38
CA TYR A 314 -7.50 -5.44 -15.51
C TYR A 314 -7.92 -5.29 -16.97
N SER A 315 -8.87 -6.10 -17.42
CA SER A 315 -9.56 -5.85 -18.69
C SER A 315 -10.83 -5.05 -18.46
N ALA A 316 -11.06 -4.08 -19.34
CA ALA A 316 -12.21 -3.17 -19.29
C ALA A 316 -12.92 -3.04 -20.65
N GLY A 317 -12.87 -4.09 -21.49
CA GLY A 317 -13.54 -4.11 -22.80
C GLY A 317 -12.95 -3.15 -23.84
N ARG A 318 -11.68 -2.78 -23.73
CA ARG A 318 -10.98 -1.96 -24.74
C ARG A 318 -10.81 -2.74 -26.05
N LYS A 319 -10.94 -2.05 -27.20
CA LYS A 319 -10.73 -2.63 -28.55
C LYS A 319 -9.28 -3.12 -28.74
N LYS A 320 -8.31 -2.48 -28.09
CA LYS A 320 -6.90 -2.92 -28.02
C LYS A 320 -6.67 -3.69 -26.72
N ARG A 321 -5.77 -4.68 -26.72
CA ARG A 321 -5.34 -5.48 -25.53
C ARG A 321 -4.53 -4.65 -24.51
N VAL A 322 -4.95 -3.41 -24.25
CA VAL A 322 -4.34 -2.50 -23.28
C VAL A 322 -5.06 -2.68 -21.95
N LEU A 323 -4.31 -3.01 -20.90
CA LEU A 323 -4.84 -3.14 -19.55
C LEU A 323 -5.36 -1.80 -19.04
N PHE A 324 -6.41 -1.84 -18.24
CA PHE A 324 -7.00 -0.68 -17.60
C PHE A 324 -6.31 -0.41 -16.26
N ARG A 325 -5.66 0.74 -16.12
CA ARG A 325 -4.79 1.07 -14.99
C ARG A 325 -5.52 1.90 -13.91
N PRO A 326 -5.01 2.02 -12.68
CA PRO A 326 -5.59 2.92 -11.67
C PRO A 326 -5.79 4.36 -12.16
N GLN A 327 -4.79 4.94 -12.84
CA GLN A 327 -4.86 6.28 -13.44
C GLN A 327 -5.94 6.42 -14.53
N ASP A 328 -6.23 5.33 -15.24
CA ASP A 328 -7.26 5.31 -16.28
C ASP A 328 -8.64 5.44 -15.62
N ALA A 329 -8.82 4.86 -14.43
CA ALA A 329 -10.04 5.02 -13.64
C ALA A 329 -10.23 6.47 -13.19
N ILE A 330 -9.18 7.13 -12.69
CA ILE A 330 -9.21 8.55 -12.30
C ILE A 330 -9.68 9.42 -13.47
N LEU A 331 -9.02 9.31 -14.63
CA LEU A 331 -9.36 10.10 -15.82
C LEU A 331 -10.76 9.78 -16.35
N THR A 332 -11.21 8.53 -16.21
CA THR A 332 -12.57 8.11 -16.59
C THR A 332 -13.64 8.76 -15.73
N GLU A 333 -13.38 8.97 -14.43
CA GLU A 333 -14.32 9.68 -13.55
C GLU A 333 -14.27 11.20 -13.75
N ILE A 334 -13.08 11.79 -13.95
CA ILE A 334 -12.95 13.23 -14.28
C ILE A 334 -13.67 13.56 -15.60
N ALA A 335 -13.52 12.71 -16.62
CA ALA A 335 -14.19 12.89 -17.90
C ALA A 335 -15.71 12.68 -17.80
N GLY A 336 -16.15 11.77 -16.92
CA GLY A 336 -17.56 11.44 -16.74
C GLY A 336 -18.34 12.44 -15.89
N ALA A 337 -17.68 13.22 -15.04
CA ALA A 337 -18.34 14.16 -14.13
C ALA A 337 -19.12 15.24 -14.89
N GLN A 338 -20.34 15.51 -14.41
CA GLN A 338 -21.28 16.45 -15.03
C GLN A 338 -21.58 17.68 -14.17
N GLY A 339 -21.53 17.55 -12.85
CA GLY A 339 -21.93 18.60 -11.91
C GLY A 339 -20.78 19.12 -11.06
N SER A 340 -20.03 18.23 -10.40
CA SER A 340 -18.98 18.64 -9.47
C SER A 340 -17.84 17.63 -9.32
N ILE A 341 -16.63 18.13 -9.14
CA ILE A 341 -15.47 17.36 -8.70
C ILE A 341 -14.88 18.05 -7.48
N LEU A 342 -14.74 17.32 -6.39
CA LEU A 342 -13.91 17.71 -5.25
C LEU A 342 -12.69 16.79 -5.22
N VAL A 343 -11.49 17.35 -5.20
CA VAL A 343 -10.24 16.61 -4.99
C VAL A 343 -9.65 17.06 -3.67
N CYS A 344 -9.31 16.11 -2.80
CA CYS A 344 -8.61 16.36 -1.54
C CYS A 344 -7.41 15.41 -1.47
N MET A 345 -6.22 15.96 -1.71
CA MET A 345 -5.04 15.16 -2.05
C MET A 345 -3.79 15.67 -1.32
N PHE A 346 -2.96 14.74 -0.85
CA PHE A 346 -1.67 15.05 -0.26
C PHE A 346 -0.69 15.62 -1.30
N ASP A 347 -0.52 14.91 -2.43
CA ASP A 347 0.29 15.36 -3.56
C ASP A 347 -0.32 14.91 -4.89
N MET A 348 -0.08 15.68 -5.95
CA MET A 348 -0.49 15.36 -7.31
C MET A 348 0.51 15.92 -8.32
N ASP A 349 0.60 15.34 -9.52
CA ASP A 349 1.39 15.89 -10.62
C ASP A 349 0.70 15.63 -11.98
N PHE A 350 1.45 15.70 -13.07
CA PHE A 350 0.98 15.38 -14.42
C PHE A 350 0.83 13.86 -14.65
N LEU A 351 0.18 13.15 -13.72
CA LEU A 351 -0.08 11.71 -13.82
C LEU A 351 -0.87 11.42 -15.10
N THR A 352 -0.26 10.68 -16.02
CA THR A 352 -0.86 10.36 -17.32
C THR A 352 -1.60 9.02 -17.28
N GLY A 353 -2.67 8.96 -18.06
CA GLY A 353 -3.44 7.73 -18.27
C GLY A 353 -4.33 7.84 -19.51
N ILE A 354 -5.15 6.82 -19.74
CA ILE A 354 -6.08 6.76 -20.87
C ILE A 354 -7.49 6.63 -20.29
N ARG A 355 -8.39 7.59 -20.54
CA ARG A 355 -9.79 7.45 -20.10
C ARG A 355 -10.54 6.36 -20.89
N LEU A 356 -11.60 5.82 -20.31
CA LEU A 356 -12.41 4.79 -20.94
C LEU A 356 -13.00 5.28 -22.27
N GLY A 357 -12.85 4.47 -23.32
CA GLY A 357 -13.38 4.76 -24.66
C GLY A 357 -12.41 5.55 -25.56
N GLU A 358 -11.23 5.93 -25.07
CA GLU A 358 -10.25 6.69 -25.85
C GLU A 358 -8.93 5.93 -26.07
N GLU A 359 -8.12 6.44 -26.99
CA GLU A 359 -6.81 5.89 -27.34
C GLU A 359 -5.63 6.80 -26.95
N ASN A 360 -5.87 8.11 -26.80
CA ASN A 360 -4.83 9.07 -26.49
C ASN A 360 -4.65 9.22 -24.98
N GLU A 361 -3.39 9.38 -24.55
CA GLU A 361 -3.09 9.73 -23.17
C GLU A 361 -3.45 11.19 -22.87
N SER A 362 -3.89 11.43 -21.64
CA SER A 362 -4.07 12.74 -21.05
C SER A 362 -3.58 12.70 -19.60
N ASP A 363 -3.30 13.86 -19.02
CA ASP A 363 -2.87 13.99 -17.63
C ASP A 363 -4.01 14.51 -16.74
N VAL A 364 -3.96 14.19 -15.45
CA VAL A 364 -5.00 14.58 -14.49
C VAL A 364 -5.19 16.09 -14.36
N ILE A 365 -4.16 16.92 -14.58
CA ILE A 365 -4.24 18.38 -14.48
C ILE A 365 -5.03 18.93 -15.67
N SER A 366 -4.66 18.53 -16.88
CA SER A 366 -5.37 18.89 -18.11
C SER A 366 -6.81 18.40 -18.09
N ALA A 367 -7.06 17.19 -17.56
CA ALA A 367 -8.40 16.63 -17.44
C ALA A 367 -9.30 17.42 -16.47
N LEU A 368 -8.76 17.88 -15.32
CA LEU A 368 -9.49 18.71 -14.36
C LEU A 368 -9.82 20.09 -14.96
N ILE A 369 -8.88 20.72 -15.65
CA ILE A 369 -9.10 21.98 -16.37
C ILE A 369 -10.20 21.80 -17.42
N ALA A 370 -10.12 20.75 -18.23
CA ALA A 370 -11.14 20.43 -19.21
C ALA A 370 -12.52 20.14 -18.56
N ALA A 371 -12.58 19.63 -17.32
CA ALA A 371 -13.84 19.47 -16.60
C ALA A 371 -14.43 20.83 -16.20
N ARG A 372 -13.61 21.74 -15.68
CA ARG A 372 -14.03 23.12 -15.40
C ARG A 372 -14.55 23.83 -16.65
N ASP A 373 -13.86 23.67 -17.78
CA ASP A 373 -14.26 24.26 -19.07
C ASP A 373 -15.60 23.73 -19.58
N ARG A 374 -15.97 22.50 -19.23
CA ARG A 374 -17.31 21.94 -19.50
C ARG A 374 -18.40 22.47 -18.56
N GLY A 375 -18.07 23.34 -17.60
CA GLY A 375 -19.00 23.87 -16.61
C GLY A 375 -19.11 23.04 -15.32
N VAL A 376 -18.27 22.01 -15.14
CA VAL A 376 -18.23 21.22 -13.90
C VAL A 376 -17.62 22.07 -12.78
N LYS A 377 -18.25 22.11 -11.60
CA LYS A 377 -17.67 22.78 -10.44
C LYS A 377 -16.51 21.97 -9.89
N VAL A 378 -15.28 22.42 -10.09
CA VAL A 378 -14.07 21.73 -9.63
C VAL A 378 -13.43 22.48 -8.46
N LYS A 379 -13.26 21.80 -7.32
CA LYS A 379 -12.50 22.28 -6.16
C LYS A 379 -11.36 21.31 -5.86
N VAL A 380 -10.17 21.86 -5.62
CA VAL A 380 -8.97 21.10 -5.27
C VAL A 380 -8.45 21.60 -3.93
N ILE A 381 -8.25 20.68 -2.98
CA ILE A 381 -7.71 20.93 -1.65
C ILE A 381 -6.39 20.16 -1.55
N LEU A 382 -5.28 20.87 -1.36
CA LEU A 382 -3.94 20.27 -1.30
C LEU A 382 -3.24 20.58 0.02
N ASN A 383 -2.27 19.74 0.36
CA ASN A 383 -1.32 20.07 1.42
C ASN A 383 -0.45 21.24 0.96
N GLY A 384 -0.57 22.38 1.64
CA GLY A 384 0.11 23.61 1.27
C GLY A 384 1.63 23.52 1.35
N MET A 385 2.16 22.64 2.21
CA MET A 385 3.61 22.41 2.37
C MET A 385 4.20 21.62 1.21
N ILE A 386 3.38 20.74 0.61
CA ILE A 386 3.77 19.88 -0.51
C ILE A 386 3.49 20.55 -1.87
N ALA A 387 2.53 21.48 -1.93
CA ALA A 387 2.17 22.21 -3.15
C ALA A 387 3.29 23.13 -3.68
N HIS A 388 4.31 23.40 -2.88
CA HIS A 388 5.41 24.32 -3.18
C HIS A 388 6.68 23.61 -3.68
N THR A 389 7.46 24.34 -4.48
CA THR A 389 8.79 23.93 -4.93
C THR A 389 9.83 24.00 -3.81
N GLY A 390 10.97 23.35 -4.02
CA GLY A 390 12.11 23.37 -3.11
C GLY A 390 12.06 22.26 -2.05
N ARG A 391 13.05 22.29 -1.16
CA ARG A 391 13.16 21.33 -0.04
C ARG A 391 12.00 21.52 0.93
N LEU A 392 11.43 20.46 1.49
CA LEU A 392 10.40 20.59 2.53
C LEU A 392 10.83 21.54 3.66
N PRO A 393 9.95 22.43 4.14
CA PRO A 393 10.26 23.35 5.24
C PRO A 393 10.70 22.57 6.48
N ALA A 394 11.68 23.10 7.21
CA ALA A 394 11.99 22.58 8.55
C ALA A 394 10.91 23.05 9.55
N ALA A 395 10.80 22.41 10.71
CA ALA A 395 9.80 22.79 11.72
C ALA A 395 9.89 24.26 12.18
N TRP A 396 11.09 24.86 12.12
CA TRP A 396 11.32 26.27 12.43
C TRP A 396 11.10 27.22 11.23
N ASP A 397 10.95 26.68 10.03
CA ASP A 397 10.74 27.47 8.81
C ASP A 397 9.26 27.84 8.68
N LYS A 398 8.95 29.08 9.09
CA LYS A 398 7.60 29.64 9.04
C LYS A 398 7.33 30.40 7.73
N ASP A 399 8.28 30.45 6.80
CA ASP A 399 8.09 31.11 5.50
C ASP A 399 7.66 30.13 4.42
N PHE A 400 6.34 30.09 4.19
CA PHE A 400 5.71 29.25 3.18
C PHE A 400 5.64 29.93 1.81
N ARG A 401 6.22 31.13 1.63
CA ARG A 401 6.17 31.91 0.37
C ARG A 401 7.17 31.40 -0.65
N ARG A 402 6.93 30.19 -1.12
CA ARG A 402 7.71 29.57 -2.19
C ARG A 402 6.89 29.52 -3.47
N PRO A 403 7.54 29.41 -4.64
CA PRO A 403 6.82 29.21 -5.87
C PRO A 403 6.06 27.88 -5.82
N LEU A 404 4.82 27.89 -6.31
CA LEU A 404 4.04 26.66 -6.47
C LEU A 404 4.72 25.72 -7.48
N LYS A 405 4.54 24.41 -7.28
CA LYS A 405 4.87 23.42 -8.30
C LYS A 405 4.05 23.71 -9.57
N GLU A 406 4.65 23.44 -10.73
CA GLU A 406 4.09 23.84 -12.04
C GLU A 406 2.64 23.35 -12.26
N HIS A 407 2.33 22.12 -11.87
CA HIS A 407 0.96 21.59 -11.99
C HIS A 407 -0.06 22.33 -11.09
N VAL A 408 0.32 22.74 -9.87
CA VAL A 408 -0.56 23.51 -8.98
C VAL A 408 -0.74 24.93 -9.51
N LYS A 409 0.36 25.53 -9.99
CA LYS A 409 0.32 26.84 -10.65
C LYS A 409 -0.61 26.81 -11.86
N ARG A 410 -0.50 25.79 -12.73
CA ARG A 410 -1.35 25.64 -13.92
C ARG A 410 -2.84 25.52 -13.57
N LEU A 411 -3.20 24.85 -12.47
CA LEU A 411 -4.58 24.83 -11.98
C LEU A 411 -5.04 26.24 -11.58
N ARG A 412 -4.26 26.98 -10.78
CA ARG A 412 -4.59 28.34 -10.34
C ARG A 412 -4.68 29.34 -11.50
N ASP A 413 -3.71 29.30 -12.41
CA ASP A 413 -3.67 30.17 -13.61
C ASP A 413 -4.85 29.88 -14.55
N SER A 414 -5.44 28.69 -14.44
CA SER A 414 -6.67 28.29 -15.10
C SER A 414 -7.92 28.60 -14.25
N TRP A 415 -7.88 29.56 -13.33
CA TRP A 415 -9.04 29.99 -12.52
C TRP A 415 -9.75 28.87 -11.76
N MET A 416 -9.02 27.82 -11.37
CA MET A 416 -9.53 26.71 -10.57
C MET A 416 -9.62 27.11 -9.08
N ASP A 417 -10.66 26.65 -8.36
CA ASP A 417 -10.71 26.78 -6.89
C ASP A 417 -9.69 25.82 -6.26
N VAL A 418 -8.51 26.33 -5.94
CA VAL A 418 -7.40 25.59 -5.31
C VAL A 418 -7.15 26.14 -3.91
N SER A 419 -7.56 25.39 -2.89
CA SER A 419 -7.33 25.69 -1.49
C SER A 419 -6.07 24.98 -0.99
N LEU A 420 -5.12 25.71 -0.40
CA LEU A 420 -3.94 25.13 0.22
C LEU A 420 -4.10 25.12 1.74
N VAL A 421 -3.92 23.93 2.32
CA VAL A 421 -4.07 23.71 3.76
C VAL A 421 -2.70 23.73 4.43
N TYR A 422 -2.50 24.67 5.35
CA TYR A 422 -1.27 24.81 6.13
C TYR A 422 -1.51 24.46 7.60
N TYR A 423 -0.51 23.85 8.25
CA TYR A 423 -0.49 23.66 9.69
C TYR A 423 0.91 23.94 10.22
N HIS A 424 0.99 24.88 11.16
CA HIS A 424 2.27 25.43 11.59
C HIS A 424 3.01 24.56 12.62
N GLU A 425 2.33 23.58 13.24
CA GLU A 425 2.95 22.74 14.28
C GLU A 425 3.65 21.50 13.70
N SER A 426 3.32 21.10 12.47
CA SER A 426 4.03 20.02 11.78
C SER A 426 3.99 20.26 10.29
N VAL A 427 5.18 20.31 9.68
CA VAL A 427 5.37 20.57 8.25
C VAL A 427 4.85 19.46 7.33
N TYR A 428 4.54 18.30 7.89
CA TYR A 428 3.92 17.18 7.17
C TYR A 428 2.42 17.04 7.43
N SER A 429 1.92 17.78 8.40
CA SER A 429 0.53 17.83 8.82
C SER A 429 -0.05 19.16 8.28
N PRO A 430 -1.33 19.26 7.93
CA PRO A 430 -2.43 18.50 8.49
C PRO A 430 -3.14 17.61 7.46
N LEU A 431 -2.95 17.85 6.16
CA LEU A 431 -3.72 17.19 5.12
C LEU A 431 -2.91 16.07 4.47
N HIS A 432 -3.28 14.82 4.71
CA HIS A 432 -2.65 13.65 4.05
C HIS A 432 -3.69 12.73 3.38
N HIS A 433 -4.93 13.20 3.30
CA HIS A 433 -6.01 12.59 2.53
C HIS A 433 -5.64 12.33 1.07
N LYS A 434 -6.22 11.27 0.52
CA LYS A 434 -6.11 10.90 -0.89
C LYS A 434 -7.49 10.48 -1.34
N PHE A 435 -8.35 11.45 -1.62
CA PHE A 435 -9.67 11.17 -2.13
C PHE A 435 -10.17 12.21 -3.13
N ALA A 436 -11.15 11.80 -3.93
CA ALA A 436 -11.94 12.70 -4.75
C ALA A 436 -13.41 12.27 -4.73
N VAL A 437 -14.33 13.23 -4.81
CA VAL A 437 -15.76 13.00 -4.91
C VAL A 437 -16.28 13.60 -6.22
N PHE A 438 -17.03 12.82 -6.98
CA PHE A 438 -17.61 13.20 -8.26
C PHE A 438 -19.13 13.15 -8.16
N ASP A 439 -19.79 14.25 -8.54
CA ASP A 439 -21.24 14.40 -8.63
C ASP A 439 -22.01 13.97 -7.36
N SER A 440 -21.39 14.16 -6.19
CA SER A 440 -21.93 13.74 -4.88
C SER A 440 -22.34 12.26 -4.80
N GLU A 441 -21.71 11.40 -5.60
CA GLU A 441 -22.06 9.98 -5.70
C GLU A 441 -20.84 9.06 -5.75
N THR A 442 -19.84 9.42 -6.56
CA THR A 442 -18.65 8.56 -6.75
C THR A 442 -17.52 9.05 -5.86
N VAL A 443 -16.91 8.15 -5.09
CA VAL A 443 -15.70 8.42 -4.32
C VAL A 443 -14.55 7.62 -4.91
N ILE A 444 -13.42 8.29 -5.12
CA ILE A 444 -12.12 7.65 -5.34
C ILE A 444 -11.31 7.82 -4.07
N THR A 445 -10.74 6.74 -3.52
CA THR A 445 -9.81 6.84 -2.38
C THR A 445 -8.90 5.61 -2.23
N GLY A 446 -7.94 5.66 -1.32
CA GLY A 446 -6.96 4.60 -1.05
C GLY A 446 -5.62 5.18 -0.65
N SER A 447 -4.54 4.44 -0.89
CA SER A 447 -3.16 4.89 -0.63
C SER A 447 -2.57 5.69 -1.80
N TYR A 448 -3.21 5.64 -2.98
CA TYR A 448 -2.74 6.18 -4.25
C TYR A 448 -2.81 7.73 -4.33
N ASN A 449 -1.65 8.40 -4.33
CA ASN A 449 -1.55 9.82 -4.70
C ASN A 449 -1.70 10.01 -6.21
N TRP A 450 -2.18 11.17 -6.66
CA TRP A 450 -2.35 11.45 -8.10
C TRP A 450 -1.06 11.98 -8.73
N TYR A 451 0.04 11.25 -8.50
CA TYR A 451 1.38 11.60 -8.98
C TYR A 451 2.06 10.41 -9.66
N THR A 452 3.11 10.69 -10.44
CA THR A 452 3.77 9.70 -11.29
C THR A 452 4.41 8.58 -10.47
N HIS A 453 4.87 8.84 -9.24
CA HIS A 453 5.52 7.80 -8.42
C HIS A 453 4.57 6.69 -7.95
N SER A 454 3.26 6.93 -7.85
CA SER A 454 2.28 5.90 -7.47
C SER A 454 2.27 4.71 -8.43
N VAL A 455 2.63 4.91 -9.70
CA VAL A 455 2.64 3.82 -10.70
C VAL A 455 3.77 2.81 -10.47
N TYR A 456 4.81 3.21 -9.73
CA TYR A 456 5.98 2.39 -9.45
C TYR A 456 5.97 1.77 -8.05
N SER A 457 4.98 2.10 -7.22
CA SER A 457 4.82 1.58 -5.85
C SER A 457 3.63 0.63 -5.76
N ASP A 458 3.65 -0.28 -4.78
CA ASP A 458 2.47 -1.06 -4.43
C ASP A 458 1.42 -0.09 -3.85
N GLU A 459 0.43 0.33 -4.64
CA GLU A 459 -0.63 1.26 -4.21
C GLU A 459 -2.01 0.70 -4.48
N ILE A 460 -3.00 1.19 -3.72
CA ILE A 460 -4.42 0.86 -3.92
C ILE A 460 -5.22 2.11 -4.26
N LEU A 461 -6.07 1.97 -5.28
CA LEU A 461 -7.11 2.91 -5.61
C LEU A 461 -8.47 2.20 -5.63
N THR A 462 -9.44 2.72 -4.91
CA THR A 462 -10.82 2.24 -4.92
C THR A 462 -11.71 3.29 -5.56
N VAL A 463 -12.58 2.87 -6.48
CA VAL A 463 -13.68 3.68 -7.02
C VAL A 463 -14.98 3.07 -6.51
N LEU A 464 -15.79 3.84 -5.78
CA LEU A 464 -17.08 3.39 -5.24
C LEU A 464 -18.18 4.39 -5.56
N ARG A 465 -19.40 3.90 -5.79
CA ARG A 465 -20.58 4.69 -6.17
C ARG A 465 -21.67 4.49 -5.14
N ASP A 466 -21.72 5.42 -4.20
CA ASP A 466 -22.68 5.44 -3.12
C ASP A 466 -22.83 6.86 -2.57
N LYS A 467 -24.03 7.43 -2.70
CA LYS A 467 -24.31 8.81 -2.29
C LYS A 467 -24.14 9.05 -0.79
N LYS A 468 -24.36 8.03 0.05
CA LYS A 468 -24.20 8.17 1.51
C LYS A 468 -22.73 8.28 1.86
N ILE A 469 -21.91 7.38 1.30
CA ILE A 469 -20.45 7.42 1.50
C ILE A 469 -19.88 8.71 0.90
N ALA A 470 -20.33 9.12 -0.29
CA ALA A 470 -19.92 10.39 -0.88
C ALA A 470 -20.24 11.60 0.01
N ALA A 471 -21.41 11.62 0.66
CA ALA A 471 -21.78 12.67 1.60
C ALA A 471 -20.83 12.74 2.82
N ASP A 472 -20.38 11.59 3.34
CA ASP A 472 -19.41 11.56 4.45
C ASP A 472 -18.06 12.21 4.05
N PHE A 473 -17.55 11.90 2.86
CA PHE A 473 -16.31 12.52 2.35
C PHE A 473 -16.46 14.01 2.03
N LEU A 474 -17.62 14.42 1.49
CA LEU A 474 -17.92 15.84 1.27
C LEU A 474 -17.98 16.61 2.59
N ASN A 475 -18.59 16.01 3.63
CA ASN A 475 -18.64 16.61 4.95
C ASN A 475 -17.24 16.72 5.57
N GLU A 476 -16.39 15.71 5.40
CA GLU A 476 -14.99 15.79 5.87
C GLU A 476 -14.24 16.96 5.20
N ALA A 477 -14.38 17.13 3.88
CA ALA A 477 -13.78 18.27 3.18
C ALA A 477 -14.33 19.63 3.64
N ARG A 478 -15.62 19.71 3.96
CA ARG A 478 -16.22 20.91 4.55
C ARG A 478 -15.57 21.24 5.90
N ILE A 479 -15.41 20.25 6.78
CA ILE A 479 -14.76 20.40 8.08
C ILE A 479 -13.31 20.89 7.92
N ILE A 480 -12.57 20.35 6.95
CA ILE A 480 -11.20 20.80 6.63
C ILE A 480 -11.21 22.29 6.25
N CYS A 481 -12.11 22.70 5.36
CA CYS A 481 -12.21 24.11 4.95
C CYS A 481 -12.62 25.05 6.08
N GLU A 482 -13.37 24.58 7.08
CA GLU A 482 -13.79 25.38 8.23
C GLU A 482 -12.71 25.48 9.32
N ARG A 483 -11.92 24.42 9.52
CA ARG A 483 -10.97 24.33 10.64
C ARG A 483 -9.59 24.87 10.32
N PHE A 484 -9.15 24.78 9.07
CA PHE A 484 -7.80 25.19 8.71
C PHE A 484 -7.78 26.58 8.09
N ARG A 485 -6.66 27.29 8.29
CA ARG A 485 -6.37 28.49 7.53
C ARG A 485 -6.15 28.08 6.07
N LEU A 486 -7.00 28.58 5.19
CA LEU A 486 -6.87 28.38 3.75
C LEU A 486 -6.08 29.54 3.15
N GLY A 487 -5.11 29.22 2.28
CA GLY A 487 -4.33 30.19 1.50
C GLY A 487 -4.17 29.82 0.03
#